data_AF-A0A3A9G6I1-F1
#
_entry.id   AF-A0A3A9G6I1-F1
#
_cell.length_a   1.000
_cell.length_b   1.000
_cell.length_c   1.000
_cell.angle_alpha   90.00
_cell.angle_beta   90.00
_cell.angle_gamma   90.00
#
_symmetry.space_group_name_H-M   'P 1'
#
loop_
_entity.id
_entity.type
_entity.pdbx_description
1 polymer ?
#
loop_
_entity_poly.entity_id
_entity_poly.type
_entity_poly.pdbx_seq_one_letter_code
_entity_poly.pdbx_strand_id
1 'polypeptide(L)'
;MSAFLGSIHHWLYGKIEFQNGLVERLSDMISKNGYDDGILSEMEQKYGAVEKGSLENMIDNSNIHGWLQDKIAAAENRLAFLVISTMDAHSECMPDIANAAYEYGRSRKLSGKTSAEEVYRHLDNLLLNGIPCDRVNTVVSISQEAVVWKQTVDIHLPYWEALQGDVSHYYDLKERLVAGILEGSGFSYKYLGNQTFTLIKEG
;
A
#
# COMPACT_ATOMS: atom_id res chain seq x y z
N MET A 1 30.65 3.51 5.75
CA MET A 1 30.32 4.72 6.55
C MET A 1 29.05 4.40 7.30
N SER A 2 29.00 4.62 8.62
CA SER A 2 27.76 4.44 9.41
C SER A 2 26.67 5.32 8.80
N ALA A 3 25.58 4.71 8.33
CA ALA A 3 24.46 5.47 7.81
C ALA A 3 23.71 6.07 8.99
N PHE A 4 23.57 7.39 9.03
CA PHE A 4 22.76 8.06 10.05
C PHE A 4 21.28 7.76 9.81
N LEU A 5 20.56 7.33 10.83
CA LEU A 5 19.12 7.10 10.77
C LEU A 5 18.37 8.45 10.70
N GLY A 6 18.17 8.97 9.50
CA GLY A 6 17.40 10.19 9.25
C GLY A 6 15.89 10.00 9.20
N SER A 7 15.14 11.12 9.24
CA SER A 7 13.67 11.17 9.18
C SER A 7 13.07 10.45 7.96
N ILE A 8 13.80 10.42 6.83
CA ILE A 8 13.37 9.72 5.62
C ILE A 8 13.26 8.20 5.84
N HIS A 9 14.10 7.61 6.69
CA HIS A 9 14.04 6.18 7.00
C HIS A 9 12.81 5.86 7.83
N HIS A 10 12.49 6.68 8.82
CA HIS A 10 11.25 6.56 9.60
C HIS A 10 10.01 6.74 8.74
N TRP A 11 10.05 7.72 7.83
CA TRP A 11 8.96 7.98 6.89
C TRP A 11 8.72 6.79 5.96
N LEU A 12 9.78 6.24 5.35
CA LEU A 12 9.68 5.06 4.52
C LEU A 12 9.21 3.83 5.32
N TYR A 13 9.79 3.62 6.50
CA TYR A 13 9.38 2.52 7.37
C TYR A 13 7.90 2.60 7.76
N GLY A 14 7.37 3.80 8.05
CA GLY A 14 5.94 3.99 8.30
C GLY A 14 5.04 3.59 7.13
N LYS A 15 5.48 3.80 5.88
CA LYS A 15 4.77 3.31 4.68
C LYS A 15 4.79 1.79 4.59
N ILE A 16 5.93 1.17 4.91
CA ILE A 16 6.06 -0.29 4.95
C ILE A 16 5.13 -0.87 6.02
N GLU A 17 5.08 -0.27 7.22
CA GLU A 17 4.17 -0.68 8.29
C GLU A 17 2.70 -0.53 7.88
N PHE A 18 2.35 0.54 7.16
CA PHE A 18 1.01 0.73 6.65
C PHE A 18 0.62 -0.37 5.65
N GLN A 19 1.50 -0.71 4.70
CA GLN A 19 1.25 -1.80 3.76
C GLN A 19 1.20 -3.17 4.44
N ASN A 20 2.09 -3.42 5.39
CA ASN A 20 2.06 -4.68 6.15
C ASN A 20 0.78 -4.78 7.00
N GLY A 21 0.26 -3.68 7.54
CA GLY A 21 -1.02 -3.69 8.23
C GLY A 21 -2.21 -4.03 7.31
N LEU A 22 -2.14 -3.69 6.02
CA LEU A 22 -3.11 -4.18 5.04
C LEU A 22 -2.99 -5.69 4.84
N VAL A 23 -1.76 -6.21 4.68
CA VAL A 23 -1.51 -7.67 4.58
C VAL A 23 -2.12 -8.41 5.77
N GLU A 24 -1.88 -7.91 6.99
CA GLU A 24 -2.45 -8.51 8.20
C GLU A 24 -3.97 -8.49 8.22
N ARG A 25 -4.58 -7.38 7.78
CA ARG A 25 -6.05 -7.29 7.68
C ARG A 25 -6.62 -8.29 6.68
N LEU A 26 -5.93 -8.50 5.57
CA LEU A 26 -6.32 -9.50 4.57
C LEU A 26 -6.11 -10.93 5.09
N SER A 27 -5.01 -11.21 5.79
CA SER A 27 -4.75 -12.50 6.42
C SER A 27 -5.82 -12.86 7.46
N ASP A 28 -6.21 -11.89 8.29
CA ASP A 28 -7.32 -12.03 9.23
C ASP A 28 -8.64 -12.38 8.54
N MET A 29 -8.92 -11.74 7.41
CA MET A 29 -10.13 -11.99 6.62
C MET A 29 -10.10 -13.40 6.02
N ILE A 30 -8.99 -13.78 5.38
CA ILE A 30 -8.79 -15.10 4.76
C ILE A 30 -9.01 -16.21 5.79
N SER A 31 -8.43 -16.08 6.98
CA SER A 31 -8.64 -17.04 8.07
C SER A 31 -10.10 -17.10 8.52
N LYS A 32 -10.75 -15.95 8.74
CA LYS A 32 -12.14 -15.89 9.24
C LYS A 32 -13.17 -16.40 8.24
N ASN A 33 -12.94 -16.19 6.94
CA ASN A 33 -13.86 -16.58 5.88
C ASN A 33 -13.61 -18.01 5.39
N GLY A 34 -12.61 -18.70 5.92
CA GLY A 34 -12.30 -20.08 5.55
C GLY A 34 -11.60 -20.20 4.19
N TYR A 35 -10.87 -19.17 3.77
CA TYR A 35 -10.05 -19.15 2.56
C TYR A 35 -8.60 -19.58 2.82
N ASP A 36 -8.26 -19.90 4.06
CA ASP A 36 -6.90 -20.32 4.43
C ASP A 36 -6.65 -21.79 4.06
N ASP A 37 -6.51 -22.06 2.76
CA ASP A 37 -6.12 -23.37 2.20
C ASP A 37 -4.60 -23.60 2.29
N GLY A 38 -4.01 -23.24 3.45
CA GLY A 38 -2.56 -23.26 3.67
C GLY A 38 -1.83 -22.00 3.17
N ILE A 39 -2.55 -21.07 2.53
CA ILE A 39 -2.03 -19.83 1.94
C ILE A 39 -1.24 -19.01 2.96
N LEU A 40 -1.76 -18.85 4.19
CA LEU A 40 -1.08 -18.04 5.20
C LEU A 40 0.26 -18.66 5.62
N SER A 41 0.29 -19.98 5.78
CA SER A 41 1.52 -20.70 6.14
C SER A 41 2.58 -20.65 5.03
N GLU A 42 2.16 -20.72 3.76
CA GLU A 42 3.05 -20.63 2.61
C GLU A 42 3.63 -19.22 2.44
N MET A 43 2.80 -18.19 2.65
CA MET A 43 3.25 -16.79 2.64
C MET A 43 4.36 -16.55 3.68
N GLU A 44 4.15 -17.02 4.92
CA GLU A 44 5.14 -16.91 5.99
C GLU A 44 6.43 -17.67 5.66
N GLN A 45 6.33 -18.87 5.07
CA GLN A 45 7.52 -19.64 4.68
C GLN A 45 8.33 -18.96 3.59
N LYS A 46 7.68 -18.36 2.59
CA LYS A 46 8.35 -17.75 1.43
C LYS A 46 8.95 -16.39 1.74
N TYR A 47 8.23 -15.56 2.49
CA TYR A 47 8.58 -14.14 2.64
C TYR A 47 8.92 -13.73 4.07
N GLY A 48 8.72 -14.64 5.04
CA GLY A 48 8.90 -14.35 6.46
C GLY A 48 7.92 -13.31 6.98
N ALA A 49 7.92 -13.11 8.29
CA ALA A 49 7.13 -12.06 8.93
C ALA A 49 7.80 -10.69 8.76
N VAL A 50 6.99 -9.64 8.62
CA VAL A 50 7.47 -8.26 8.81
C VAL A 50 7.39 -7.96 10.30
N GLU A 51 8.56 -7.88 10.94
CA GLU A 51 8.67 -7.59 12.37
C GLU A 51 8.03 -6.25 12.72
N LYS A 52 7.34 -6.20 13.86
CA LYS A 52 6.76 -4.98 14.42
C LYS A 52 7.63 -4.46 15.55
N GLY A 53 7.86 -3.16 15.56
CA GLY A 53 8.64 -2.52 16.61
C GLY A 53 9.16 -1.15 16.18
N SER A 54 9.87 -0.49 17.09
CA SER A 54 10.56 0.75 16.77
C SER A 54 11.73 0.47 15.82
N LEU A 55 11.84 1.27 14.75
CA LEU A 55 12.86 1.11 13.71
C LEU A 55 14.28 1.04 14.29
N GLU A 56 14.56 1.84 15.31
CA GLU A 56 15.84 1.94 16.00
C GLU A 56 16.32 0.61 16.60
N ASN A 57 15.39 -0.27 16.96
CA ASN A 57 15.70 -1.55 17.59
C ASN A 57 15.88 -2.69 16.57
N MET A 58 15.36 -2.53 15.36
CA MET A 58 15.31 -3.59 14.35
C MET A 58 16.21 -3.33 13.14
N ILE A 59 16.53 -2.06 12.88
CA ILE A 59 17.32 -1.66 11.71
C ILE A 59 18.74 -2.22 11.80
N ASP A 60 19.22 -2.77 10.68
CA ASP A 60 20.65 -3.00 10.50
C ASP A 60 21.36 -1.68 10.21
N ASN A 61 21.99 -1.11 11.25
CA ASN A 61 22.74 0.15 11.14
C ASN A 61 23.95 0.06 10.18
N SER A 62 24.41 -1.14 9.84
CA SER A 62 25.47 -1.35 8.83
C SER A 62 24.96 -1.25 7.40
N ASN A 63 23.65 -1.46 7.17
CA ASN A 63 23.01 -1.44 5.86
C ASN A 63 21.53 -0.98 5.91
N ILE A 64 21.29 0.25 6.38
CA ILE A 64 19.93 0.81 6.55
C ILE A 64 19.10 0.74 5.27
N HIS A 65 19.71 1.10 4.13
CA HIS A 65 19.00 1.15 2.85
C HIS A 65 18.66 -0.26 2.34
N GLY A 66 19.61 -1.19 2.41
CA GLY A 66 19.35 -2.58 2.02
C GLY A 66 18.28 -3.21 2.90
N TRP A 67 18.36 -3.01 4.22
CA TRP A 67 17.33 -3.50 5.15
C TRP A 67 15.94 -2.95 4.81
N LEU A 68 15.82 -1.64 4.54
CA LEU A 68 14.54 -1.04 4.15
C LEU A 68 14.03 -1.58 2.81
N GLN A 69 14.91 -1.80 1.83
CA GLN A 69 14.55 -2.42 0.55
C GLN A 69 14.07 -3.86 0.74
N ASP A 70 14.70 -4.64 1.61
CA ASP A 70 14.26 -6.00 1.94
C ASP A 70 12.87 -5.98 2.60
N LYS A 71 12.59 -4.99 3.47
CA LYS A 71 11.27 -4.84 4.08
C LYS A 71 10.20 -4.37 3.09
N ILE A 72 10.53 -3.51 2.13
CA ILE A 72 9.64 -3.18 1.00
C ILE A 72 9.31 -4.44 0.22
N ALA A 73 10.34 -5.19 -0.20
CA ALA A 73 10.17 -6.40 -0.97
C ALA A 73 9.34 -7.45 -0.22
N ALA A 74 9.54 -7.61 1.08
CA ALA A 74 8.72 -8.50 1.90
C ALA A 74 7.25 -8.06 1.93
N ALA A 75 6.97 -6.77 2.18
CA ALA A 75 5.60 -6.26 2.24
C ALA A 75 4.87 -6.35 0.89
N GLU A 76 5.54 -6.02 -0.22
CA GLU A 76 4.99 -6.14 -1.59
C GLU A 76 4.75 -7.60 -1.99
N ASN A 77 5.73 -8.49 -1.80
CA ASN A 77 5.58 -9.91 -2.13
C ASN A 77 4.47 -10.58 -1.30
N ARG A 78 4.38 -10.26 -0.01
CA ARG A 78 3.31 -10.79 0.86
C ARG A 78 1.94 -10.34 0.37
N LEU A 79 1.77 -9.06 0.01
CA LEU A 79 0.51 -8.57 -0.51
C LEU A 79 0.13 -9.25 -1.83
N ALA A 80 1.05 -9.29 -2.80
CA ALA A 80 0.81 -9.91 -4.11
C ALA A 80 0.47 -11.40 -3.95
N PHE A 81 1.31 -12.15 -3.21
CA PHE A 81 1.09 -13.57 -2.97
C PHE A 81 -0.26 -13.85 -2.31
N LEU A 82 -0.60 -13.08 -1.28
CA LEU A 82 -1.83 -13.28 -0.53
C LEU A 82 -3.07 -13.07 -1.42
N VAL A 83 -3.09 -12.00 -2.21
CA VAL A 83 -4.23 -11.71 -3.11
C VAL A 83 -4.30 -12.75 -4.22
N ILE A 84 -3.20 -13.00 -4.94
CA ILE A 84 -3.15 -13.93 -6.08
C ILE A 84 -3.55 -15.34 -5.65
N SER A 85 -2.92 -15.88 -4.61
CA SER A 85 -3.17 -17.26 -4.17
C SER A 85 -4.60 -17.45 -3.67
N THR A 86 -5.17 -16.44 -3.00
CA THR A 86 -6.56 -16.51 -2.52
C THR A 86 -7.54 -16.47 -3.68
N MET A 87 -7.28 -15.65 -4.71
CA MET A 87 -8.13 -15.59 -5.90
C MET A 87 -8.04 -16.87 -6.74
N ASP A 88 -6.85 -17.47 -6.84
CA ASP A 88 -6.64 -18.73 -7.57
C ASP A 88 -7.36 -19.91 -6.89
N ALA A 89 -7.36 -19.95 -5.55
CA ALA A 89 -8.05 -20.97 -4.77
C ALA A 89 -9.57 -20.71 -4.63
N HIS A 90 -9.96 -19.44 -4.48
CA HIS A 90 -11.32 -18.99 -4.19
C HIS A 90 -11.70 -17.82 -5.08
N SER A 91 -12.11 -18.10 -6.32
CA SER A 91 -12.45 -17.07 -7.32
C SER A 91 -13.53 -16.06 -6.87
N GLU A 92 -14.34 -16.41 -5.88
CA GLU A 92 -15.38 -15.58 -5.29
C GLU A 92 -14.89 -14.61 -4.21
N CYS A 93 -13.62 -14.67 -3.78
CA CYS A 93 -13.12 -13.93 -2.60
C CYS A 93 -12.91 -12.43 -2.83
N MET A 94 -12.91 -11.97 -4.08
CA MET A 94 -12.54 -10.59 -4.42
C MET A 94 -13.41 -9.51 -3.71
N PRO A 95 -14.74 -9.66 -3.57
CA PRO A 95 -15.56 -8.74 -2.78
C PRO A 95 -15.12 -8.65 -1.31
N ASP A 96 -14.70 -9.76 -0.70
CA ASP A 96 -14.24 -9.79 0.69
C ASP A 96 -12.85 -9.16 0.84
N ILE A 97 -11.94 -9.39 -0.11
CA ILE A 97 -10.64 -8.72 -0.21
C ILE A 97 -10.84 -7.20 -0.32
N ALA A 98 -11.70 -6.77 -1.25
CA ALA A 98 -12.05 -5.38 -1.47
C ALA A 98 -12.66 -4.72 -0.23
N ASN A 99 -13.54 -5.43 0.48
CA ASN A 99 -14.16 -4.94 1.71
C ASN A 99 -13.15 -4.85 2.86
N ALA A 100 -12.28 -5.85 3.03
CA ALA A 100 -11.25 -5.86 4.06
C ALA A 100 -10.26 -4.70 3.88
N ALA A 101 -9.87 -4.38 2.64
CA ALA A 101 -9.02 -3.23 2.33
C ALA A 101 -9.73 -1.89 2.60
N TYR A 102 -11.01 -1.77 2.23
CA TYR A 102 -11.84 -0.61 2.56
C TYR A 102 -11.89 -0.38 4.07
N GLU A 103 -12.20 -1.42 4.85
CA GLU A 103 -12.25 -1.32 6.32
C GLU A 103 -10.89 -1.01 6.95
N TYR A 104 -9.78 -1.50 6.37
CA TYR A 104 -8.45 -1.08 6.79
C TYR A 104 -8.24 0.43 6.58
N GLY A 105 -8.64 0.93 5.41
CA GLY A 105 -8.59 2.36 5.09
C GLY A 105 -9.42 3.20 6.06
N ARG A 106 -10.65 2.77 6.39
CA ARG A 106 -11.50 3.46 7.37
C ARG A 106 -10.87 3.56 8.75
N SER A 107 -10.09 2.56 9.16
CA SER A 107 -9.35 2.60 10.44
C SER A 107 -8.21 3.64 10.47
N ARG A 108 -7.94 4.27 9.32
CA ARG A 108 -6.92 5.29 9.08
C ARG A 108 -7.54 6.61 8.59
N LYS A 109 -8.78 6.85 9.03
CA LYS A 109 -9.66 7.93 8.56
C LYS A 109 -8.95 9.27 8.50
N LEU A 110 -9.15 9.97 7.39
CA LEU A 110 -8.66 11.32 7.19
C LEU A 110 -9.34 12.28 8.17
N SER A 111 -8.57 13.15 8.82
CA SER A 111 -9.11 14.20 9.69
C SER A 111 -8.48 15.57 9.39
N GLY A 112 -9.30 16.62 9.44
CA GLY A 112 -8.86 18.01 9.43
C GLY A 112 -8.20 18.52 8.14
N LYS A 113 -8.42 17.85 6.99
CA LYS A 113 -7.92 18.34 5.69
C LYS A 113 -9.00 19.12 4.96
N THR A 114 -8.58 20.18 4.26
CA THR A 114 -9.49 21.17 3.66
C THR A 114 -9.31 21.34 2.15
N SER A 115 -8.23 20.78 1.59
CA SER A 115 -7.90 20.86 0.17
C SER A 115 -7.40 19.54 -0.41
N ALA A 116 -7.61 19.34 -1.70
CA ALA A 116 -7.17 18.14 -2.42
C ALA A 116 -5.64 17.96 -2.34
N GLU A 117 -4.88 19.05 -2.37
CA GLU A 117 -3.42 19.05 -2.19
C GLU A 117 -2.98 18.49 -0.82
N GLU A 118 -3.67 18.85 0.27
CA GLU A 118 -3.37 18.32 1.61
C GLU A 118 -3.68 16.82 1.71
N VAL A 119 -4.76 16.38 1.09
CA VAL A 119 -5.14 14.97 1.05
C VAL A 119 -4.17 14.17 0.19
N TYR A 120 -3.76 14.68 -0.98
CA TYR A 120 -2.75 14.06 -1.81
C TYR A 120 -1.44 13.85 -1.03
N ARG A 121 -0.95 14.89 -0.33
CA ARG A 121 0.22 14.77 0.55
C ARG A 121 0.03 13.74 1.66
N HIS A 122 -1.17 13.65 2.24
CA HIS A 122 -1.45 12.66 3.27
C HIS A 122 -1.36 11.23 2.71
N LEU A 123 -1.97 10.99 1.55
CA LEU A 123 -1.89 9.70 0.85
C LEU A 123 -0.45 9.36 0.46
N ASP A 124 0.32 10.33 -0.04
CA ASP A 124 1.74 10.13 -0.37
C ASP A 124 2.59 9.79 0.86
N ASN A 125 2.24 10.29 2.04
CA ASN A 125 2.93 9.94 3.29
C ASN A 125 2.56 8.55 3.82
N LEU A 126 1.39 8.01 3.46
CA LEU A 126 0.92 6.71 3.94
C LEU A 126 1.25 5.57 2.98
N LEU A 127 1.04 5.78 1.69
CA LEU A 127 1.11 4.74 0.68
C LEU A 127 2.56 4.52 0.23
N LEU A 128 2.91 3.25 -0.02
CA LEU A 128 4.22 2.82 -0.48
C LEU A 128 4.44 3.12 -1.97
N ASN A 129 4.32 4.39 -2.38
CA ASN A 129 4.46 4.83 -3.77
C ASN A 129 5.87 5.33 -4.13
N GLY A 130 6.90 4.70 -3.57
CA GLY A 130 8.32 5.10 -3.72
C GLY A 130 8.77 6.21 -2.78
N ILE A 131 10.04 6.60 -2.92
CA ILE A 131 10.66 7.71 -2.18
C ILE A 131 10.85 8.96 -3.06
N PRO A 132 11.04 10.17 -2.50
CA PRO A 132 11.00 11.41 -3.29
C PRO A 132 12.04 11.49 -4.42
N CYS A 133 13.18 10.82 -4.29
CA CYS A 133 14.21 10.80 -5.32
C CYS A 133 13.88 9.89 -6.51
N ASP A 134 12.97 8.94 -6.34
CA ASP A 134 12.63 7.96 -7.38
C ASP A 134 11.74 8.58 -8.47
N ARG A 135 11.09 9.70 -8.17
CA ARG A 135 10.14 10.40 -9.06
C ARG A 135 9.04 9.48 -9.60
N VAL A 136 8.65 8.47 -8.81
CA VAL A 136 7.58 7.51 -9.13
C VAL A 136 6.29 8.23 -9.44
N ASN A 137 5.94 9.30 -8.70
CA ASN A 137 4.77 10.12 -8.97
C ASN A 137 5.17 11.52 -9.47
N THR A 138 4.55 11.95 -10.57
CA THR A 138 4.67 13.30 -11.12
C THR A 138 3.32 13.98 -11.11
N VAL A 139 3.20 15.08 -10.38
CA VAL A 139 1.99 15.91 -10.35
C VAL A 139 1.80 16.57 -11.72
N VAL A 140 0.63 16.34 -12.34
CA VAL A 140 0.22 16.93 -13.61
C VAL A 140 -0.50 18.27 -13.38
N SER A 141 -1.38 18.31 -12.38
CA SER A 141 -2.06 19.52 -11.93
C SER A 141 -2.37 19.46 -10.44
N ILE A 142 -2.37 20.61 -9.78
CA ILE A 142 -2.66 20.71 -8.35
C ILE A 142 -3.40 22.01 -8.03
N SER A 143 -4.42 21.90 -7.21
CA SER A 143 -5.26 23.00 -6.75
C SER A 143 -5.93 22.64 -5.42
N GLN A 144 -6.70 23.57 -4.87
CA GLN A 144 -7.50 23.30 -3.66
C GLN A 144 -8.59 22.25 -3.88
N GLU A 145 -9.11 22.16 -5.12
CA GLU A 145 -10.29 21.35 -5.44
C GLU A 145 -9.92 20.01 -6.11
N ALA A 146 -8.78 19.94 -6.79
CA ALA A 146 -8.34 18.70 -7.43
C ALA A 146 -6.82 18.58 -7.55
N VAL A 147 -6.34 17.34 -7.50
CA VAL A 147 -4.98 16.95 -7.87
C VAL A 147 -5.08 15.87 -8.95
N VAL A 148 -4.25 15.98 -9.98
CA VAL A 148 -4.01 14.92 -10.97
C VAL A 148 -2.53 14.62 -10.98
N TRP A 149 -2.17 13.35 -10.89
CA TRP A 149 -0.78 12.92 -10.99
C TRP A 149 -0.65 11.66 -11.81
N LYS A 150 0.55 11.46 -12.34
CA LYS A 150 0.93 10.29 -13.13
C LYS A 150 2.02 9.53 -12.41
N GLN A 151 1.82 8.24 -12.24
CA GLN A 151 2.86 7.32 -11.84
C GLN A 151 3.73 7.00 -13.08
N THR A 152 4.99 7.39 -13.04
CA THR A 152 5.94 7.31 -14.16
C THR A 152 6.56 5.92 -14.28
N VAL A 153 6.62 5.19 -13.17
CA VAL A 153 7.14 3.82 -13.06
C VAL A 153 6.18 3.00 -12.21
N ASP A 154 5.78 1.84 -12.69
CA ASP A 154 5.05 0.89 -11.86
C ASP A 154 6.01 0.10 -10.97
N ILE A 155 6.09 0.49 -9.70
CA ILE A 155 6.94 -0.19 -8.71
C ILE A 155 6.28 -1.42 -8.09
N HIS A 156 4.98 -1.61 -8.29
CA HIS A 156 4.23 -2.75 -7.77
C HIS A 156 4.21 -3.90 -8.78
N LEU A 157 4.14 -3.57 -10.08
CA LEU A 157 4.11 -4.52 -11.20
C LEU A 157 5.13 -5.67 -11.08
N PRO A 158 6.42 -5.44 -10.76
CA PRO A 158 7.40 -6.53 -10.72
C PRO A 158 7.05 -7.66 -9.73
N TYR A 159 6.41 -7.33 -8.62
CA TYR A 159 6.03 -8.32 -7.59
C TYR A 159 4.82 -9.16 -8.03
N TRP A 160 3.91 -8.57 -8.80
CA TRP A 160 2.75 -9.25 -9.35
C TRP A 160 3.13 -10.13 -10.54
N GLU A 161 3.95 -9.62 -11.47
CA GLU A 161 4.45 -10.38 -12.62
C GLU A 161 5.30 -11.58 -12.20
N ALA A 162 6.12 -11.43 -11.15
CA ALA A 162 6.93 -12.54 -10.61
C ALA A 162 6.07 -13.72 -10.13
N LEU A 163 4.81 -13.48 -9.79
CA LEU A 163 3.83 -14.48 -9.37
C LEU A 163 2.78 -14.78 -10.45
N GLN A 164 2.99 -14.28 -11.67
CA GLN A 164 2.05 -14.41 -12.80
C GLN A 164 0.65 -13.82 -12.52
N GLY A 165 0.55 -12.87 -11.58
CA GLY A 165 -0.69 -12.18 -11.24
C GLY A 165 -0.92 -10.92 -12.07
N ASP A 166 -2.18 -10.50 -12.14
CA ASP A 166 -2.56 -9.24 -12.79
C ASP A 166 -2.44 -8.07 -11.80
N VAL A 167 -1.52 -7.13 -12.08
CA VAL A 167 -1.34 -5.92 -11.26
C VAL A 167 -2.59 -5.04 -11.20
N SER A 168 -3.57 -5.21 -12.09
CA SER A 168 -4.84 -4.48 -12.02
C SER A 168 -5.54 -4.69 -10.67
N HIS A 169 -5.44 -5.89 -10.08
CA HIS A 169 -5.99 -6.19 -8.77
C HIS A 169 -5.33 -5.39 -7.64
N TYR A 170 -4.05 -5.02 -7.77
CA TYR A 170 -3.40 -4.08 -6.84
C TYR A 170 -4.09 -2.72 -6.87
N TYR A 171 -4.38 -2.20 -8.07
CA TYR A 171 -4.99 -0.88 -8.23
C TYR A 171 -6.46 -0.86 -7.80
N ASP A 172 -7.21 -1.95 -8.05
CA ASP A 172 -8.54 -2.13 -7.49
C ASP A 172 -8.50 -2.12 -5.96
N LEU A 173 -7.57 -2.87 -5.36
CA LEU A 173 -7.37 -2.92 -3.91
C LEU A 173 -7.00 -1.55 -3.34
N LYS A 174 -6.08 -0.84 -3.99
CA LYS A 174 -5.64 0.51 -3.62
C LYS A 174 -6.80 1.50 -3.69
N GLU A 175 -7.65 1.42 -4.71
CA GLU A 175 -8.83 2.27 -4.82
C GLU A 175 -9.81 2.03 -3.67
N ARG A 176 -10.06 0.76 -3.30
CA ARG A 176 -10.89 0.41 -2.14
C ARG A 176 -10.29 0.89 -0.82
N LEU A 177 -8.99 0.72 -0.64
CA LEU A 177 -8.26 1.20 0.52
C LEU A 177 -8.37 2.71 0.68
N VAL A 178 -8.10 3.46 -0.39
CA VAL A 178 -8.18 4.93 -0.38
C VAL A 178 -9.61 5.40 -0.18
N ALA A 179 -10.60 4.75 -0.80
CA ALA A 179 -12.01 5.05 -0.55
C ALA A 179 -12.37 4.93 0.95
N GLY A 180 -11.82 3.94 1.65
CA GLY A 180 -11.99 3.80 3.10
C GLY A 180 -11.37 4.94 3.89
N ILE A 181 -10.14 5.36 3.54
CA ILE A 181 -9.45 6.51 4.17
C ILE A 181 -10.26 7.80 4.02
N LEU A 182 -10.84 7.99 2.83
CA LEU A 182 -11.58 9.19 2.44
C LEU A 182 -13.05 9.15 2.86
N GLU A 183 -13.53 8.08 3.49
CA GLU A 183 -14.94 7.95 3.87
C GLU A 183 -15.42 9.16 4.70
N GLY A 184 -16.41 9.89 4.18
CA GLY A 184 -16.99 11.05 4.85
C GLY A 184 -16.08 12.30 4.89
N SER A 185 -14.98 12.30 4.14
CA SER A 185 -14.06 13.44 4.08
C SER A 185 -14.47 14.54 3.09
N GLY A 186 -15.42 14.25 2.19
CA GLY A 186 -15.75 15.14 1.07
C GLY A 186 -14.67 15.14 -0.02
N PHE A 187 -13.92 14.05 -0.18
CA PHE A 187 -12.97 13.85 -1.26
C PHE A 187 -13.16 12.47 -1.88
N SER A 188 -12.97 12.37 -3.19
CA SER A 188 -12.90 11.09 -3.91
C SER A 188 -11.57 10.92 -4.63
N TYR A 189 -11.19 9.65 -4.78
CA TYR A 189 -10.00 9.19 -5.47
C TYR A 189 -10.43 8.29 -6.63
N LYS A 190 -9.79 8.41 -7.79
CA LYS A 190 -10.05 7.54 -8.94
C LYS A 190 -8.79 7.23 -9.73
N TYR A 191 -8.69 6.00 -10.22
CA TYR A 191 -7.79 5.66 -11.32
C TYR A 191 -8.40 6.05 -12.67
N LEU A 192 -7.65 6.83 -13.47
CA LEU A 192 -8.08 7.31 -14.79
C LEU A 192 -7.51 6.46 -15.95
N GLY A 193 -6.78 5.39 -15.65
CA GLY A 193 -6.03 4.61 -16.64
C GLY A 193 -4.65 5.18 -16.94
N ASN A 194 -3.80 4.39 -17.61
CA ASN A 194 -2.44 4.77 -18.01
C ASN A 194 -1.61 5.36 -16.86
N GLN A 195 -1.68 4.74 -15.68
CA GLN A 195 -0.97 5.19 -14.48
C GLN A 195 -1.33 6.63 -14.05
N THR A 196 -2.49 7.14 -14.44
CA THR A 196 -2.96 8.48 -14.08
C THR A 196 -4.05 8.37 -13.02
N PHE A 197 -3.95 9.21 -11.99
CA PHE A 197 -4.87 9.21 -10.85
C PHE A 197 -5.37 10.63 -10.60
N THR A 198 -6.55 10.72 -10.01
CA THR A 198 -7.10 11.99 -9.56
C THR A 198 -7.65 11.89 -8.16
N LEU A 199 -7.51 12.99 -7.43
CA LEU A 199 -8.21 13.26 -6.19
C LEU A 199 -9.01 14.55 -6.37
N ILE A 200 -10.30 14.51 -6.03
CA ILE A 200 -11.24 15.61 -6.26
C ILE A 200 -11.98 15.88 -4.95
N LYS A 201 -12.16 17.15 -4.61
CA LYS A 201 -13.03 17.62 -3.53
C LYS A 201 -14.48 17.58 -3.99
N GLU A 202 -15.32 16.94 -3.19
CA GLU A 202 -16.75 16.83 -3.42
C GLU A 202 -17.44 18.05 -2.80
N GLY A 203 -18.35 18.66 -3.56
CA GLY A 203 -19.06 19.89 -3.20
C GLY A 203 -20.21 19.69 -2.22
#